data_AF-G7CCC5-F1
#
_entry.id   AF-G7CCC5-F1
#
_cell.length_a   1.000
_cell.length_b   1.000
_cell.length_c   1.000
_cell.angle_alpha   90.00
_cell.angle_beta   90.00
_cell.angle_gamma   90.00
#
_symmetry.space_group_name_H-M   'P 1'
#
loop_
_entity.id
_entity.type
_entity.pdbx_description
1 polymer ?
#
loop_
_entity_poly.entity_id
_entity_poly.type
_entity_poly.pdbx_seq_one_letter_code
_entity_poly.pdbx_strand_id
1 'polypeptide(L)'
;MPAATFASMRKLPVLTILFAASMVLSPVANAVAGDTARIGPGAPLELSRDCHPSYEGVCVPVASDVDCAGGNGNGPEYVSGPVYVVGEGVYELDRDGDGVACEPKG
;
A
#
# COMPACT_ATOMS: atom_id res chain seq x y z
N MET A 1 -28.22 21.63 -46.88
CA MET A 1 -27.11 20.84 -47.45
C MET A 1 -26.51 21.59 -48.64
N PRO A 2 -25.39 22.31 -48.48
CA PRO A 2 -24.45 22.57 -49.56
C PRO A 2 -23.18 21.74 -49.32
N ALA A 3 -22.87 20.84 -50.26
CA ALA A 3 -21.64 20.06 -50.25
C ALA A 3 -20.47 20.97 -50.68
N ALA A 4 -19.53 21.20 -49.78
CA ALA A 4 -18.33 21.99 -50.02
C ALA A 4 -17.28 21.17 -50.79
N THR A 5 -16.94 21.69 -51.96
CA THR A 5 -15.59 21.87 -52.53
C THR A 5 -14.55 20.75 -52.33
N PHE A 6 -14.23 20.07 -53.43
CA PHE A 6 -13.04 19.20 -53.55
C PHE A 6 -11.75 20.02 -53.39
N ALA A 7 -10.99 19.76 -52.33
CA ALA A 7 -9.62 20.25 -52.17
C ALA A 7 -8.68 19.44 -53.07
N SER A 8 -8.25 20.02 -54.19
CA SER A 8 -7.20 19.48 -55.05
C SER A 8 -5.84 19.64 -54.35
N MET A 9 -5.34 18.54 -53.79
CA MET A 9 -4.11 18.49 -53.00
C MET A 9 -2.90 18.53 -53.93
N ARG A 10 -2.17 19.65 -53.88
CA ARG A 10 -1.00 19.97 -54.70
C ARG A 10 0.20 19.13 -54.22
N LYS A 11 0.68 18.22 -55.08
CA LYS A 11 1.90 17.40 -54.90
C LYS A 11 3.11 18.27 -54.54
N LEU A 12 3.72 18.04 -53.39
CA LEU A 12 5.03 18.56 -52.98
C LEU A 12 5.91 17.40 -52.44
N PRO A 13 7.24 17.56 -52.45
CA PRO A 13 8.19 16.61 -53.02
C PRO A 13 8.54 15.44 -52.09
N VAL A 14 8.86 14.31 -52.72
CA VAL A 14 9.55 13.14 -52.14
C VAL A 14 10.90 13.61 -51.59
N LEU A 15 10.92 14.03 -50.32
CA LEU A 15 12.13 14.36 -49.60
C LEU A 15 12.60 13.12 -48.83
N THR A 16 13.57 12.45 -49.43
CA THR A 16 14.51 11.48 -48.86
C THR A 16 14.62 11.52 -47.32
N ILE A 17 14.10 10.50 -46.66
CA ILE A 17 14.44 10.23 -45.26
C ILE A 17 15.26 8.92 -45.21
N LEU A 18 16.59 9.06 -45.15
CA LEU A 18 17.49 7.96 -44.79
C LEU A 18 17.32 7.69 -43.28
N PHE A 19 16.41 6.79 -42.91
CA PHE A 19 16.37 6.20 -41.57
C PHE A 19 17.33 5.00 -41.53
N ALA A 20 18.61 5.25 -41.25
CA ALA A 20 19.54 4.19 -40.85
C ALA A 20 19.33 3.92 -39.35
N ALA A 21 18.37 3.05 -39.02
CA ALA A 21 18.15 2.55 -37.67
C ALA A 21 19.29 1.60 -37.28
N SER A 22 20.32 2.10 -36.59
CA SER A 22 21.31 1.25 -35.94
C SER A 22 20.74 0.71 -34.64
N MET A 23 20.10 -0.46 -34.69
CA MET A 23 19.79 -1.25 -33.49
C MET A 23 21.07 -1.91 -32.99
N VAL A 24 21.70 -1.34 -31.98
CA VAL A 24 22.73 -2.03 -31.19
C VAL A 24 22.04 -2.94 -30.18
N LEU A 25 22.30 -4.25 -30.32
CA LEU A 25 21.86 -5.30 -29.40
C LEU A 25 22.53 -5.08 -28.02
N SER A 26 21.72 -4.77 -27.00
CA SER A 26 22.16 -4.87 -25.61
C SER A 26 22.25 -6.35 -25.18
N PRO A 27 23.25 -6.74 -24.36
CA PRO A 27 23.39 -8.12 -23.88
C PRO A 27 22.27 -8.47 -22.88
N VAL A 28 21.81 -9.71 -23.00
CA VAL A 28 20.79 -10.35 -22.16
C VAL A 28 21.25 -10.46 -20.70
N ALA A 29 20.29 -10.26 -19.80
CA ALA A 29 20.39 -10.21 -18.35
C ALA A 29 21.00 -11.46 -17.69
N ASN A 30 21.66 -11.27 -16.55
CA ASN A 30 21.68 -12.23 -15.45
C ASN A 30 21.91 -11.49 -14.12
N ALA A 31 20.84 -10.91 -13.57
CA ALA A 31 20.78 -10.59 -12.15
C ALA A 31 20.21 -11.82 -11.45
N VAL A 32 21.07 -12.63 -10.85
CA VAL A 32 20.68 -13.54 -9.76
C VAL A 32 20.72 -12.74 -8.47
N ALA A 33 19.63 -12.05 -8.18
CA ALA A 33 19.29 -11.67 -6.81
C ALA A 33 18.03 -12.46 -6.48
N GLY A 34 18.24 -13.57 -5.78
CA GLY A 34 17.16 -14.24 -5.08
C GLY A 34 16.57 -13.31 -4.02
N ASP A 35 15.36 -13.67 -3.63
CA ASP A 35 14.74 -13.26 -2.37
C ASP A 35 14.31 -11.78 -2.30
N THR A 36 13.16 -11.48 -2.88
CA THR A 36 12.11 -10.82 -2.09
C THR A 36 10.76 -11.31 -2.57
N ALA A 37 9.95 -11.64 -1.58
CA ALA A 37 8.58 -12.07 -1.68
C ALA A 37 7.77 -11.26 -2.69
N ARG A 38 6.87 -11.96 -3.39
CA ARG A 38 5.78 -11.39 -4.16
C ARG A 38 4.75 -10.70 -3.23
N ILE A 39 5.13 -9.62 -2.54
CA ILE A 39 4.15 -8.74 -1.92
C ILE A 39 3.67 -7.78 -3.02
N GLY A 40 2.56 -8.14 -3.66
CA GLY A 40 1.79 -7.17 -4.42
C GLY A 40 1.22 -6.11 -3.45
N PRO A 41 1.10 -4.84 -3.86
CA PRO A 41 0.37 -3.85 -3.07
C PRO A 41 -1.12 -4.25 -3.08
N GLY A 42 -1.57 -4.86 -1.98
CA GLY A 42 -2.98 -5.24 -1.80
C GLY A 42 -3.26 -6.72 -1.57
N ALA A 43 -2.31 -7.53 -1.12
CA ALA A 43 -2.69 -8.77 -0.42
C ALA A 43 -3.32 -8.37 0.92
N PRO A 44 -4.57 -8.76 1.23
CA PRO A 44 -5.07 -8.68 2.59
C PRO A 44 -4.09 -9.46 3.45
N LEU A 45 -3.46 -8.81 4.43
CA LEU A 45 -2.91 -9.54 5.55
C LEU A 45 -4.14 -10.27 6.11
N GLU A 46 -4.16 -11.59 6.01
CA GLU A 46 -5.10 -12.40 6.78
C GLU A 46 -4.87 -11.98 8.22
N LEU A 47 -5.75 -11.11 8.73
CA LEU A 47 -5.89 -10.79 10.14
C LEU A 47 -6.38 -12.09 10.76
N SER A 48 -5.44 -13.02 10.96
CA SER A 48 -5.63 -14.24 11.71
C SER A 48 -6.41 -13.85 12.95
N ARG A 49 -7.54 -14.51 13.16
CA ARG A 49 -8.56 -14.16 14.17
C ARG A 49 -8.08 -14.45 15.60
N ASP A 50 -6.77 -14.45 15.78
CA ASP A 50 -6.02 -14.67 16.99
C ASP A 50 -5.74 -13.30 17.61
N CYS A 51 -6.02 -13.18 18.91
CA CYS A 51 -5.75 -11.97 19.66
C CYS A 51 -4.24 -11.83 19.86
N HIS A 52 -3.74 -10.60 19.75
CA HIS A 52 -2.34 -10.30 19.93
C HIS A 52 -1.92 -10.61 21.39
N PRO A 53 -0.87 -11.44 21.61
CA PRO A 53 -0.57 -12.00 22.93
C PRO A 53 -0.06 -10.99 23.96
N SER A 54 0.42 -9.82 23.52
CA SER A 54 0.81 -8.74 24.44
C SER A 54 -0.37 -8.02 25.11
N TYR A 55 -1.61 -8.38 24.78
CA TYR A 55 -2.80 -7.68 25.24
C TYR A 55 -3.86 -8.64 25.81
N GLU A 56 -4.50 -8.20 26.89
CA GLU A 56 -5.54 -8.95 27.60
C GLU A 56 -6.81 -8.09 27.84
N GLY A 57 -7.86 -8.74 28.35
CA GLY A 57 -9.17 -8.14 28.61
C GLY A 57 -10.06 -8.03 27.38
N VAL A 58 -9.51 -7.57 26.27
CA VAL A 58 -10.19 -7.47 24.97
C VAL A 58 -9.28 -8.03 23.89
N CYS A 59 -9.88 -8.67 22.88
CA CYS A 59 -9.13 -9.17 21.74
C CYS A 59 -8.60 -8.00 20.89
N VAL A 60 -7.30 -7.75 20.96
CA VAL A 60 -6.60 -6.84 20.05
C VAL A 60 -6.22 -7.64 18.80
N PRO A 61 -6.65 -7.26 17.58
CA PRO A 61 -6.31 -8.00 16.38
C PRO A 61 -4.83 -7.89 16.03
N VAL A 62 -4.28 -8.91 15.37
CA VAL A 62 -2.92 -8.86 14.82
C VAL A 62 -2.95 -8.10 13.49
N ALA A 63 -2.72 -6.80 13.55
CA ALA A 63 -2.69 -5.88 12.41
C ALA A 63 -1.34 -5.17 12.27
N SER A 64 -1.19 -4.33 11.24
CA SER A 64 -0.02 -3.44 11.11
C SER A 64 -0.03 -2.30 12.13
N ASP A 65 -1.22 -1.87 12.54
CA ASP A 65 -1.46 -0.82 13.52
C ASP A 65 -2.88 -0.99 14.08
N VAL A 66 -3.07 -0.70 15.35
CA VAL A 66 -4.37 -0.79 16.04
C VAL A 66 -4.50 0.42 16.92
N ASP A 67 -5.64 1.12 16.84
CA ASP A 67 -5.91 2.31 17.63
C ASP A 67 -7.05 2.12 18.62
N CYS A 68 -7.09 2.98 19.65
CA CYS A 68 -8.25 3.04 20.53
C CYS A 68 -9.48 3.61 19.81
N ALA A 69 -10.61 2.90 19.88
CA ALA A 69 -11.88 3.37 19.38
C ALA A 69 -12.30 4.68 20.07
N GLY A 70 -12.76 5.66 19.28
CA GLY A 70 -13.11 6.99 19.78
C GLY A 70 -11.92 7.92 20.03
N GLY A 71 -10.70 7.46 19.75
CA GLY A 71 -9.49 8.29 19.74
C GLY A 71 -9.26 9.04 18.42
N ASN A 72 -8.08 9.65 18.30
CA ASN A 72 -7.62 10.36 17.09
C ASN A 72 -6.74 9.49 16.19
N GLY A 73 -6.78 8.17 16.40
CA GLY A 73 -6.03 7.20 15.62
C GLY A 73 -6.37 7.22 14.13
N ASN A 74 -5.49 6.66 13.32
CA ASN A 74 -5.65 6.54 11.87
C ASN A 74 -5.27 5.15 11.35
N GLY A 75 -5.11 4.19 12.26
CA GLY A 75 -4.80 2.82 11.97
C GLY A 75 -5.92 2.12 11.20
N PRO A 76 -5.62 0.98 10.57
CA PRO A 76 -6.58 0.18 9.83
C PRO A 76 -7.62 -0.49 10.75
N GLU A 77 -7.31 -0.65 12.03
CA GLU A 77 -8.13 -1.37 13.01
C GLU A 77 -8.29 -0.57 14.30
N TYR A 78 -9.41 -0.78 15.00
CA TYR A 78 -9.72 -0.11 16.26
C TYR A 78 -10.24 -1.09 17.31
N VAL A 79 -9.86 -0.86 18.58
CA VAL A 79 -10.30 -1.65 19.73
C VAL A 79 -10.98 -0.77 20.77
N SER A 80 -12.09 -1.26 21.33
CA SER A 80 -12.75 -0.62 22.48
C SER A 80 -12.19 -1.20 23.77
N GLY A 81 -11.69 -0.34 24.65
CA GLY A 81 -11.09 -0.76 25.92
C GLY A 81 -12.07 -0.97 27.07
N PRO A 82 -11.53 -1.21 28.29
CA PRO A 82 -10.10 -1.18 28.61
C PRO A 82 -9.35 -2.39 28.03
N VAL A 83 -8.13 -2.15 27.57
CA VAL A 83 -7.17 -3.16 27.09
C VAL A 83 -6.01 -3.22 28.07
N TYR A 84 -5.64 -4.41 28.55
CA TYR A 84 -4.53 -4.55 29.49
C TYR A 84 -3.26 -4.93 28.72
N VAL A 85 -2.17 -4.19 28.91
CA VAL A 85 -0.90 -4.47 28.25
C VAL A 85 -0.07 -5.38 29.15
N VAL A 86 0.14 -6.63 28.72
CA VAL A 86 0.84 -7.67 29.50
C VAL A 86 2.20 -8.05 28.93
N GLY A 87 2.53 -7.57 27.73
CA GLY A 87 3.79 -7.80 27.05
C GLY A 87 4.35 -6.52 26.44
N GLU A 88 5.07 -6.67 25.33
CA GLU A 88 5.54 -5.51 24.55
C GLU A 88 4.35 -4.84 23.85
N GLY A 89 4.12 -3.57 24.16
CA GLY A 89 3.06 -2.76 23.56
C GLY A 89 3.36 -2.35 22.13
N VAL A 90 3.34 -3.31 21.19
CA VAL A 90 3.73 -3.10 19.78
C VAL A 90 2.89 -2.06 19.02
N TYR A 91 1.67 -1.80 19.49
CA TYR A 91 0.76 -0.79 18.93
C TYR A 91 0.74 0.51 19.76
N GLU A 92 1.56 0.64 20.80
CA GLU A 92 1.68 1.84 21.64
C GLU A 92 0.32 2.39 22.14
N LEU A 93 -0.63 1.48 22.40
CA LEU A 93 -1.99 1.80 22.84
C LEU A 93 -2.04 2.42 24.25
N ASP A 94 -1.07 2.09 25.09
CA ASP A 94 -0.84 2.62 26.44
C ASP A 94 0.29 3.65 26.36
N ARG A 95 -0.07 4.93 26.17
CA ARG A 95 0.90 6.01 25.90
C ARG A 95 1.48 6.61 27.18
N ASP A 96 0.78 6.48 28.28
CA ASP A 96 1.16 6.93 29.62
C ASP A 96 1.90 5.84 30.41
N GLY A 97 1.82 4.59 29.97
CA GLY A 97 2.64 3.48 30.46
C GLY A 97 2.19 2.94 31.80
N ASP A 98 0.89 3.00 32.09
CA ASP A 98 0.31 2.51 33.35
C ASP A 98 -0.16 1.05 33.28
N GLY A 99 -0.06 0.43 32.10
CA GLY A 99 -0.46 -0.93 31.79
C GLY A 99 -1.91 -1.07 31.30
N VAL A 100 -2.66 0.03 31.18
CA VAL A 100 -4.06 0.03 30.76
C VAL A 100 -4.29 0.99 29.59
N ALA A 101 -4.58 0.42 28.43
CA ALA A 101 -4.90 1.16 27.23
C ALA A 101 -6.41 1.36 27.02
N CYS A 102 -6.74 2.37 26.21
CA CYS A 102 -8.09 2.65 25.73
C CYS A 102 -9.15 2.78 26.83
N GLU A 103 -8.76 3.37 27.96
CA GLU A 103 -9.64 3.55 29.11
C GLU A 103 -10.88 4.40 28.78
N PRO A 104 -12.04 4.10 29.40
CA PRO A 104 -13.20 4.96 29.30
C PRO A 104 -12.89 6.33 29.91
N LYS A 105 -12.92 7.37 29.09
CA LYS A 105 -12.82 8.76 29.52
C LYS A 105 -14.13 9.11 30.25
N GLY A 106 -14.09 9.19 31.57
CA GLY A 106 -15.21 9.60 32.43
C GLY A 106 -15.61 11.06 32.26
#